data_AF-A0A934LGX0-F1
#
_entry.id   AF-A0A934LGX0-F1
#
_cell.length_a   1.000
_cell.length_b   1.000
_cell.length_c   1.000
_cell.angle_alpha   90.00
_cell.angle_beta   90.00
_cell.angle_gamma   90.00
#
_symmetry.space_group_name_H-M   'P 1'
#
loop_
_entity.id
_entity.type
_entity.pdbx_description
1 polymer ?
#
loop_
_entity_poly.entity_id
_entity_poly.type
_entity_poly.pdbx_seq_one_letter_code
_entity_poly.pdbx_strand_id
1 'polypeptide(L)' 'MDEGAVFRHEEQHRSWRIDFDSLPELMMGQLRLERHRLTFSFAGYSDAEIGDFMSRFEVNFRRGGG' A
#
# COMPACT_ATOMS: atom_id res chain seq x y z
N MET A 1 -2.14 -14.25 15.04
CA MET A 1 -1.19 -13.28 14.49
C MET A 1 -1.42 -13.33 12.99
N ASP A 2 -2.12 -12.34 12.43
CA ASP A 2 -2.15 -12.16 10.98
C ASP A 2 -0.74 -11.72 10.57
N GLU A 3 -0.02 -12.59 9.87
CA GLU A 3 1.24 -12.20 9.24
C GLU A 3 0.91 -11.23 8.10
N GLY A 4 1.33 -9.97 8.25
CA GLY A 4 1.15 -8.95 7.22
C GLY A 4 1.73 -9.43 5.89
N ALA A 5 0.98 -9.20 4.80
CA ALA A 5 1.45 -9.60 3.47
C ALA A 5 2.56 -8.65 3.02
N VAL A 6 3.65 -9.21 2.48
CA VAL A 6 4.76 -8.44 1.94
C VAL A 6 4.88 -8.71 0.45
N PHE A 7 4.75 -7.66 -0.36
CA PHE A 7 5.03 -7.70 -1.79
C PHE A 7 6.38 -7.01 -2.03
N ARG A 8 7.26 -7.65 -2.80
CA ARG A 8 8.57 -7.07 -3.11
C ARG A 8 8.98 -7.37 -4.54
N HIS A 9 9.78 -6.47 -5.08
CA HIS A 9 10.44 -6.64 -6.36
C HIS A 9 11.86 -6.10 -6.26
N GLU A 10 12.81 -6.83 -6.82
CA GLU A 10 14.22 -6.47 -6.85
C GLU A 10 14.73 -6.71 -8.27
N GLU A 11 15.36 -5.69 -8.85
CA GLU A 11 16.01 -5.73 -10.16
C GLU A 11 17.34 -4.99 -10.08
N GLN A 12 18.47 -5.71 -10.10
CA GLN A 12 19.87 -5.24 -10.12
C GLN A 12 20.21 -4.02 -9.22
N HIS A 13 19.75 -2.82 -9.58
CA HIS A 13 20.00 -1.56 -8.89
C HIS A 13 18.74 -0.88 -8.30
N ARG A 14 17.58 -1.51 -8.43
CA ARG A 14 16.29 -0.96 -8.04
C ARG A 14 15.48 -1.99 -7.27
N SER A 15 14.73 -1.54 -6.29
CA SER A 15 13.81 -2.40 -5.56
C SER A 15 12.65 -1.62 -5.00
N TRP A 16 11.49 -2.26 -4.93
CA TRP A 16 10.37 -1.74 -4.17
C TRP A 16 9.78 -2.81 -3.26
N ARG A 17 9.18 -2.35 -2.16
CA ARG A 17 8.52 -3.17 -1.17
C ARG A 17 7.23 -2.51 -0.74
N ILE A 18 6.18 -3.32 -0.59
CA ILE A 18 4.88 -2.93 -0.07
C ILE A 18 4.58 -3.84 1.11
N ASP A 19 4.50 -3.24 2.29
CA ASP A 19 4.08 -3.91 3.52
C ASP A 19 2.57 -3.65 3.72
N PHE A 20 1.83 -4.73 3.97
CA PHE A 20 0.40 -4.71 4.22
C PHE A 20 0.14 -5.12 5.66
N ASP A 21 -0.34 -4.18 6.46
CA ASP A 21 -0.70 -4.41 7.85
C ASP A 21 -2.22 -4.30 8.03
N SER A 22 -2.84 -5.33 8.59
CA SER A 22 -4.21 -5.24 9.07
C SER A 22 -4.26 -4.34 10.32
N LEU A 23 -5.14 -3.35 10.29
CA LEU A 23 -5.42 -2.48 11.42
C LEU A 23 -6.69 -2.98 12.14
N PRO A 24 -6.84 -2.66 13.44
CA PRO A 24 -8.10 -2.89 14.12
C PRO A 24 -9.27 -2.29 13.34
N GLU A 25 -10.34 -3.07 13.21
CA GLU A 25 -11.58 -2.66 12.57
C GLU A 25 -12.07 -1.33 13.17
N LEU A 26 -12.58 -0.46 12.31
CA LEU A 26 -13.23 0.77 12.76
C LEU A 26 -14.72 0.54 12.88
N MET A 27 -15.19 0.60 14.12
CA MET A 27 -16.59 0.51 14.47
C MET A 27 -17.23 1.91 14.43
N MET A 28 -18.23 2.10 13.58
CA MET A 28 -19.06 3.32 13.56
C MET A 28 -20.53 2.92 13.73
N GLY A 29 -21.00 2.89 14.99
CA GLY A 29 -22.32 2.36 15.30
C GLY A 29 -22.43 0.88 14.96
N GLN A 30 -23.29 0.52 14.01
CA GLN A 30 -23.42 -0.84 13.50
C GLN A 30 -22.49 -1.16 12.31
N LEU A 31 -21.81 -0.15 11.75
CA LEU A 31 -20.87 -0.35 10.64
C LEU A 31 -19.54 -0.89 11.16
N ARG A 32 -19.06 -1.96 10.51
CA ARG A 32 -17.70 -2.48 10.69
C ARG A 32 -16.92 -2.22 9.43
N LEU A 33 -15.83 -1.47 9.55
CA LEU A 33 -14.94 -1.17 8.44
C LEU A 33 -13.61 -1.85 8.67
N GLU A 34 -13.29 -2.82 7.82
CA GLU A 34 -11.95 -3.37 7.74
C GLU A 34 -10.97 -2.27 7.34
N ARG A 35 -9.82 -2.27 7.99
CA ARG A 35 -8.80 -1.25 7.77
C ARG A 35 -7.47 -1.92 7.54
N HIS A 36 -6.78 -1.45 6.52
CA HIS A 36 -5.44 -1.88 6.22
C HIS A 36 -4.55 -0.66 6.06
N ARG A 37 -3.28 -0.81 6.46
CA ARG A 37 -2.22 0.13 6.19
C ARG A 37 -1.32 -0.47 5.14
N LEU A 38 -1.05 0.32 4.10
CA LEU A 38 -0.04 0.04 3.11
C LEU A 38 1.15 0.96 3.34
N THR A 39 2.35 0.37 3.39
CA THR A 39 3.61 1.11 3.50
C THR A 39 4.47 0.80 2.28
N PHE A 40 4.89 1.83 1.55
CA PHE A 40 5.68 1.70 0.33
C PHE A 40 7.12 2.13 0.59
N SER A 41 8.06 1.29 0.21
CA SER A 41 9.50 1.60 0.25
C SER A 41 10.09 1.43 -1.14
N PHE A 42 10.90 2.40 -1.58
CA PHE A 42 11.55 2.42 -2.89
C PHE A 42 13.05 2.63 -2.70
N ALA A 43 13.86 1.92 -3.48
CA ALA A 43 15.30 2.15 -3.58
C ALA A 43 15.71 2.18 -5.05
N GLY A 44 16.56 3.14 -5.42
CA GLY A 44 17.06 3.30 -6.78
C GLY A 44 16.06 3.94 -7.78
N TYR A 45 14.90 4.40 -7.31
CA TYR A 45 13.92 5.17 -8.09
C TYR A 45 14.05 6.66 -7.80
N SER A 46 13.81 7.50 -8.82
CA SER A 46 13.69 8.94 -8.65
C SER A 46 12.32 9.34 -8.06
N ASP A 47 12.24 10.52 -7.47
CA ASP A 47 10.97 11.06 -6.93
C ASP A 47 9.87 11.16 -8.00
N ALA A 48 10.25 11.44 -9.25
CA ALA A 48 9.31 11.50 -10.37
C ALA A 48 8.73 10.11 -10.71
N GLU A 49 9.57 9.06 -10.73
CA GLU A 49 9.13 7.69 -10.96
C GLU A 49 8.23 7.19 -9.81
N ILE A 50 8.59 7.54 -8.56
CA ILE A 50 7.77 7.23 -7.38
C ILE A 50 6.42 7.96 -7.48
N GLY A 51 6.42 9.24 -7.85
CA GLY A 51 5.20 10.02 -8.03
C GLY A 51 4.26 9.46 -9.09
N ASP A 52 4.78 9.05 -10.24
CA ASP A 52 3.99 8.41 -11.30
C ASP A 52 3.41 7.07 -10.84
N PHE A 53 4.20 6.25 -10.13
CA PHE A 53 3.72 5.02 -9.53
C PHE A 53 2.57 5.27 -8.53
N MET A 54 2.75 6.22 -7.60
CA MET A 54 1.74 6.55 -6.59
C MET A 54 0.46 7.10 -7.23
N SER A 55 0.57 7.93 -8.27
CA SER A 55 -0.57 8.43 -9.03
C SER A 55 -1.39 7.28 -9.66
N ARG A 56 -0.73 6.30 -10.29
CA ARG A 56 -1.40 5.10 -10.83
C ARG A 56 -2.04 4.27 -9.73
N PHE A 57 -1.36 4.12 -8.59
CA PHE A 57 -1.89 3.42 -7.43
C PHE A 57 -3.18 4.09 -6.93
N GLU A 58 -3.15 5.41 -6.73
CA GLU A 58 -4.31 6.20 -6.30
C GLU A 58 -5.49 6.07 -7.27
N VAL A 59 -5.28 6.17 -8.58
CA VAL A 59 -6.36 6.03 -9.56
C VAL A 59 -7.05 4.66 -9.47
N ASN A 60 -6.29 3.59 -9.25
CA ASN A 60 -6.82 2.24 -9.20
C ASN A 60 -7.46 1.90 -7.83
N PHE A 61 -6.90 2.37 -6.72
CA PHE A 61 -7.37 2.04 -5.37
C PHE A 61 -8.40 3.03 -4.81
N ARG A 62 -8.33 4.32 -5.18
CA ARG A 62 -9.30 5.34 -4.73
C ARG A 62 -10.69 5.13 -5.32
N ARG A 63 -10.82 4.36 -6.41
CA ARG A 63 -12.12 3.98 -6.99
C ARG A 63 -12.85 2.85 -6.26
N GLY A 64 -12.20 2.19 -5.29
CA GLY A 64 -12.83 1.17 -4.43
C GLY A 64 -13.31 1.70 -3.07
N GLY A 65 -13.12 3.00 -2.78
CA GLY A 65 -13.44 3.62 -1.49
C GLY A 65 -14.41 4.79 -1.66
N GLY A 66 -15.68 4.45 -1.82
CA GLY A 66 -16.83 5.35 -1.86
C GLY A 66 -18.10 4.53 -1.97
#